data_AF-A0A6I9Q9P0-F1
#
_entry.id   AF-A0A6I9Q9P0-F1
#
_cell.length_a   1.000
_cell.length_b   1.000
_cell.length_c   1.000
_cell.angle_alpha   90.00
_cell.angle_beta   90.00
_cell.angle_gamma   90.00
#
_symmetry.space_group_name_H-M   'P 1'
#
loop_
_entity.id
_entity.type
_entity.pdbx_description
1 polymer ?
#
loop_
_entity_poly.entity_id
_entity_poly.type
_entity_poly.pdbx_seq_one_letter_code
_entity_poly.pdbx_strand_id
1 'polypeptide(L)'
;MMLVVRGAIAAAVTRPPLPLVRCRTEVEGNKRRGMPGFGLGGEAGKEEKKKKKRKKEKVEVVWQCARGCGACCKLDKGPAFPAPEDIFADDPSHLQLYKSLIGPDGWCVHYHHPTRTCSIYPDRPFFCRVEPAVFEKLYGIDERRFNREACSSCRDTIKAVYGSGSDELKNFDRLTRNPK
;
A
#
# COMPACT_ATOMS: atom_id res chain seq x y z
N MET A 1 0.82 -2.08 59.26
CA MET A 1 0.64 -0.93 58.34
C MET A 1 1.01 -1.38 56.95
N MET A 2 0.04 -1.73 56.09
CA MET A 2 0.29 -2.16 54.71
C MET A 2 0.17 -0.94 53.79
N LEU A 3 1.28 -0.50 53.19
CA LEU A 3 1.26 0.53 52.14
C LEU A 3 0.95 -0.14 50.81
N VAL A 4 -0.23 0.16 50.27
CA VAL A 4 -0.68 -0.30 48.96
C VAL A 4 -0.04 0.59 47.90
N VAL A 5 0.89 0.05 47.12
CA VAL A 5 1.50 0.74 45.97
C VAL A 5 0.44 0.82 44.86
N ARG A 6 -0.09 2.03 44.62
CA ARG A 6 -1.01 2.30 43.51
C ARG A 6 -0.19 2.34 42.22
N GLY A 7 -0.26 1.26 41.43
CA GLY A 7 0.27 1.23 40.08
C GLY A 7 -0.48 2.21 39.18
N ALA A 8 0.27 3.09 38.51
CA ALA A 8 -0.26 3.95 37.45
C ALA A 8 -0.55 3.08 36.22
N ILE A 9 -1.80 3.12 35.76
CA ILE A 9 -2.24 2.41 34.56
C ILE A 9 -1.79 3.26 33.37
N ALA A 10 -0.81 2.76 32.61
CA ALA A 10 -0.35 3.42 31.39
C ALA A 10 -1.52 3.51 30.39
N ALA A 11 -1.92 4.74 30.05
CA ALA A 11 -2.87 4.98 28.99
C ALA A 11 -2.22 4.57 27.66
N ALA A 12 -2.71 3.47 27.06
CA ALA A 12 -2.35 3.10 25.70
C ALA A 12 -2.84 4.22 24.77
N VAL A 13 -1.89 5.02 24.27
CA VAL A 13 -2.16 6.04 23.26
C VAL A 13 -2.49 5.29 21.98
N THR A 14 -3.77 5.02 21.73
CA THR A 14 -4.24 4.48 20.47
C THR A 14 -4.10 5.57 19.41
N ARG A 15 -2.94 5.64 18.76
CA ARG A 15 -2.75 6.49 17.59
C ARG A 15 -3.78 6.08 16.52
N PRO A 16 -4.39 7.04 15.82
CA PRO A 16 -5.21 6.72 14.66
C PRO A 16 -4.34 5.98 13.62
N PRO A 17 -4.92 5.00 12.89
CA PRO A 17 -4.18 4.21 11.91
C PRO A 17 -3.50 5.13 10.91
N LEU A 18 -2.18 4.96 10.73
CA LEU A 18 -1.41 5.74 9.78
C LEU A 18 -2.01 5.58 8.38
N PRO A 19 -2.29 6.67 7.66
CA PRO A 19 -2.80 6.55 6.32
C PRO A 19 -1.73 5.92 5.43
N LEU A 20 -2.00 4.73 4.88
CA LEU A 20 -1.22 4.24 3.75
C LEU A 20 -1.40 5.24 2.61
N VAL A 21 -0.38 6.04 2.35
CA VAL A 21 -0.39 7.00 1.25
C VAL A 21 -0.47 6.20 -0.04
N ARG A 22 -1.66 6.19 -0.64
CA ARG A 22 -1.81 5.80 -2.04
C ARG A 22 -1.15 6.87 -2.87
N CYS A 23 -0.13 6.52 -3.64
CA CYS A 23 0.40 7.41 -4.66
C CYS A 23 -0.77 7.84 -5.56
N ARG A 24 -1.24 9.09 -5.42
CA ARG A 24 -2.18 9.69 -6.35
C ARG A 24 -1.43 9.86 -7.66
N THR A 25 -1.56 8.89 -8.57
CA THR A 25 -1.42 9.22 -9.98
C THR A 25 -2.69 9.96 -10.36
N GLU A 26 -2.61 11.28 -10.46
CA GLU A 26 -3.64 12.09 -11.13
C GLU A 26 -3.81 11.55 -12.55
N VAL A 27 -4.85 10.74 -12.76
CA VAL A 27 -5.38 10.53 -14.11
C VAL A 27 -6.37 11.67 -14.30
N GLU A 28 -5.84 12.82 -14.70
CA GLU A 28 -6.64 13.96 -15.11
C GLU A 28 -7.37 13.56 -16.40
N GLY A 29 -8.65 13.22 -16.25
CA GLY A 29 -9.52 12.84 -17.34
C GLY A 29 -9.70 14.02 -18.31
N ASN A 30 -9.06 13.90 -19.48
CA ASN A 30 -9.14 14.82 -20.59
C ASN A 30 -10.61 15.18 -20.94
N LYS A 31 -11.01 16.40 -20.59
CA LYS A 31 -12.33 16.97 -20.86
C LYS A 31 -12.39 17.48 -22.30
N ARG A 32 -12.68 16.60 -23.25
CA ARG A 32 -13.07 17.03 -24.61
C ARG A 32 -14.50 17.55 -24.58
N ARG A 33 -14.62 18.87 -24.65
CA ARG A 33 -15.86 19.61 -24.94
C ARG A 33 -16.23 19.38 -26.41
N GLY A 34 -17.40 18.80 -26.64
CA GLY A 34 -18.12 18.86 -27.92
C GLY A 34 -19.51 19.45 -27.65
N MET A 35 -19.79 20.61 -28.24
CA MET A 35 -21.07 21.33 -28.17
C MET A 35 -22.21 20.54 -28.85
N PRO A 36 -23.47 20.67 -28.37
CA PRO A 36 -24.64 20.07 -29.01
C PRO A 36 -25.25 20.99 -30.08
N GLY A 37 -25.65 20.41 -31.22
CA GLY A 37 -26.47 21.04 -32.24
C GLY A 37 -27.93 20.55 -32.18
N PHE A 38 -28.85 21.52 -32.03
CA PHE A 38 -30.21 21.68 -32.58
C PHE A 38 -31.22 20.51 -32.74
N GLY A 39 -32.47 20.81 -32.36
CA GLY A 39 -33.73 20.19 -32.84
C GLY A 39 -34.54 19.50 -31.74
N LEU A 40 -35.45 20.16 -31.03
CA LEU A 40 -36.89 20.39 -31.32
C LEU A 40 -37.74 19.12 -31.51
N GLY A 41 -38.68 18.94 -30.58
CA GLY A 41 -39.99 18.30 -30.80
C GLY A 41 -40.17 16.86 -30.27
N GLY A 42 -41.28 16.62 -29.56
CA GLY A 42 -41.89 15.29 -29.45
C GLY A 42 -42.22 14.82 -28.03
N GLU A 43 -43.51 14.79 -27.72
CA GLU A 43 -44.12 14.34 -26.47
C GLU A 43 -44.16 12.81 -26.30
N ALA A 44 -44.45 12.40 -25.05
CA ALA A 44 -45.08 11.15 -24.62
C ALA A 44 -44.34 9.81 -24.86
N GLY A 45 -43.85 9.25 -23.74
CA GLY A 45 -43.46 7.85 -23.66
C GLY A 45 -43.11 7.46 -22.23
N LYS A 46 -44.04 6.82 -21.52
CA LYS A 46 -43.77 6.13 -20.26
C LYS A 46 -42.68 5.09 -20.53
N GLU A 47 -41.51 5.23 -19.91
CA GLU A 47 -40.63 4.08 -19.73
C GLU A 47 -39.81 4.22 -18.45
N GLU A 48 -40.15 3.31 -17.55
CA GLU A 48 -39.55 3.07 -16.26
C GLU A 48 -38.06 2.71 -16.45
N LYS A 49 -37.19 3.72 -16.39
CA LYS A 49 -35.73 3.53 -16.47
C LYS A 49 -35.22 2.88 -15.20
N LYS A 50 -35.31 1.54 -15.19
CA LYS A 50 -34.61 0.61 -14.31
C LYS A 50 -33.12 0.99 -14.27
N LYS A 51 -32.73 1.73 -13.24
CA LYS A 51 -31.35 2.13 -12.91
C LYS A 51 -30.55 0.87 -12.61
N LYS A 52 -30.05 0.22 -13.66
CA LYS A 52 -29.19 -0.97 -13.62
C LYS A 52 -27.83 -0.53 -13.08
N LYS A 53 -27.76 -0.37 -11.75
CA LYS A 53 -26.52 -0.19 -10.98
C LYS A 53 -25.65 -1.41 -11.29
N ARG A 54 -24.70 -1.28 -12.21
CA ARG A 54 -23.68 -2.31 -12.48
C ARG A 54 -23.01 -2.60 -11.15
N LYS A 55 -23.41 -3.70 -10.51
CA LYS A 55 -22.75 -4.27 -9.34
C LYS A 55 -21.38 -4.70 -9.86
N LYS A 56 -20.38 -3.81 -9.73
CA LYS A 56 -18.99 -4.13 -10.05
C LYS A 56 -18.63 -5.29 -9.14
N GLU A 57 -18.57 -6.48 -9.71
CA GLU A 57 -18.12 -7.68 -9.02
C GLU A 57 -16.78 -7.35 -8.37
N LYS A 58 -16.74 -7.41 -7.04
CA LYS A 58 -15.52 -7.14 -6.27
C LYS A 58 -14.65 -8.36 -6.52
N VAL A 59 -13.72 -8.25 -7.48
CA VAL A 59 -12.64 -9.22 -7.61
C VAL A 59 -11.88 -9.20 -6.28
N GLU A 60 -11.99 -10.29 -5.53
CA GLU A 60 -11.20 -10.47 -4.32
C GLU A 60 -9.75 -10.68 -4.75
N VAL A 61 -8.89 -9.75 -4.31
CA VAL A 61 -7.45 -9.84 -4.53
C VAL A 61 -6.83 -10.47 -3.31
N VAL A 62 -5.94 -11.44 -3.52
CA VAL A 62 -5.16 -12.06 -2.45
C VAL A 62 -3.72 -11.60 -2.62
N TRP A 63 -3.14 -11.07 -1.56
CA TRP A 63 -1.77 -10.59 -1.60
C TRP A 63 -0.81 -11.77 -1.66
N GLN A 64 0.13 -11.71 -2.61
CA GLN A 64 1.23 -12.66 -2.71
C GLN A 64 2.50 -11.91 -3.13
N CYS A 65 3.65 -12.35 -2.61
CA CYS A 65 4.94 -11.77 -2.98
C CYS A 65 5.31 -12.11 -4.43
N ALA A 66 5.50 -11.10 -5.28
CA ALA A 66 6.12 -11.28 -6.59
C ALA A 66 7.64 -11.46 -6.43
N ARG A 67 8.09 -12.73 -6.32
CA ARG A 67 9.51 -13.08 -6.24
C ARG A 67 10.27 -12.46 -7.44
N GLY A 68 11.46 -11.93 -7.17
CA GLY A 68 12.28 -11.23 -8.19
C GLY A 68 11.84 -9.80 -8.52
N CYS A 69 10.84 -9.24 -7.83
CA CYS A 69 10.44 -7.84 -8.01
C CYS A 69 11.42 -6.87 -7.33
N GLY A 70 11.79 -7.09 -6.07
CA GLY A 70 12.76 -6.25 -5.36
C GLY A 70 12.30 -4.83 -4.97
N ALA A 71 11.13 -4.35 -5.43
CA ALA A 71 10.70 -2.97 -5.19
C ALA A 71 10.53 -2.59 -3.70
N CYS A 72 10.23 -3.57 -2.83
CA CYS A 72 10.17 -3.35 -1.38
C CYS A 72 11.53 -3.01 -0.76
N CYS A 73 12.65 -3.32 -1.43
CA CYS A 73 14.00 -3.03 -0.95
C CYS A 73 14.46 -1.60 -1.26
N LYS A 74 13.71 -0.83 -2.06
CA LYS A 74 13.94 0.61 -2.20
C LYS A 74 13.36 1.30 -0.96
N LEU A 75 14.17 1.55 0.06
CA LEU A 75 13.72 2.07 1.36
C LEU A 75 13.52 3.58 1.33
N ASP A 76 14.36 4.30 0.58
CA ASP A 76 14.17 5.73 0.33
C ASP A 76 13.32 5.92 -0.93
N LYS A 77 12.05 6.25 -0.73
CA LYS A 77 11.05 6.43 -1.80
C LYS A 77 10.68 7.91 -2.03
N GLY A 78 11.33 8.84 -1.33
CA GLY A 78 11.02 10.26 -1.36
C GLY A 78 9.69 10.64 -0.68
N PRO A 79 9.27 11.91 -0.80
CA PRO A 79 8.20 12.52 0.00
C PRO A 79 6.78 12.04 -0.35
N ALA A 80 6.62 11.26 -1.42
CA ALA A 80 5.34 10.70 -1.81
C ALA A 80 4.91 9.52 -0.91
N PHE A 81 5.80 9.04 -0.05
CA PHE A 81 5.57 7.95 0.90
C PHE A 81 5.70 8.48 2.33
N PRO A 82 5.02 7.85 3.31
CA PRO A 82 5.18 8.21 4.72
C PRO A 82 6.64 8.11 5.15
N ALA A 83 7.10 9.11 5.89
CA ALA A 83 8.46 9.13 6.41
C ALA A 83 8.63 8.00 7.45
N PRO A 84 9.80 7.34 7.52
CA PRO A 84 10.01 6.27 8.49
C PRO A 84 9.88 6.77 9.93
N GLU A 85 10.15 8.05 10.18
CA GLU A 85 9.93 8.71 11.47
C GLU A 85 8.46 8.63 11.92
N ASP A 86 7.51 8.79 11.00
CA ASP A 86 6.09 8.74 11.32
C ASP A 86 5.62 7.30 11.60
N ILE A 87 6.16 6.35 10.83
CA ILE A 87 5.85 4.92 10.91
C ILE A 87 6.37 4.33 12.22
N PHE A 88 7.61 4.66 12.60
CA PHE A 88 8.28 4.10 13.78
C PHE A 88 8.30 5.08 14.96
N ALA A 89 7.38 6.06 15.02
CA ALA A 89 7.39 7.06 16.09
C ALA A 89 7.31 6.45 17.49
N ASP A 90 6.68 5.28 17.62
CA ASP A 90 6.53 4.55 18.89
C ASP A 90 7.76 3.67 19.23
N ASP A 91 8.62 3.37 18.25
CA ASP A 91 9.76 2.45 18.37
C ASP A 91 11.04 3.06 17.73
N PRO A 92 11.76 3.96 18.43
CA PRO A 92 12.96 4.62 17.88
C PRO A 92 14.09 3.64 17.54
N SER A 93 14.17 2.48 18.22
CA SER A 93 15.14 1.43 17.90
C SER A 93 14.90 0.82 16.51
N HIS A 94 13.63 0.63 16.13
CA HIS A 94 13.28 0.15 14.78
C HIS A 94 13.55 1.21 13.72
N LEU A 95 13.35 2.48 14.04
CA LEU A 95 13.71 3.59 13.14
C LEU A 95 15.22 3.61 12.86
N GLN A 96 16.06 3.45 13.89
CA GLN A 96 17.51 3.39 13.70
C GLN A 96 17.93 2.21 12.83
N LEU A 97 17.34 1.02 13.06
CA LEU A 97 17.59 -0.14 12.21
C LEU A 97 17.10 0.08 10.77
N TYR A 98 15.95 0.70 10.57
CA TYR A 98 15.46 1.02 9.23
C TYR A 98 16.45 1.92 8.49
N LYS A 99 16.94 2.98 9.15
CA LYS A 99 17.90 3.93 8.59
C LYS A 99 19.26 3.30 8.30
N SER A 100 19.76 2.43 9.17
CA SER A 100 21.06 1.76 8.95
C SER A 100 21.05 0.81 7.76
N LEU A 101 19.87 0.34 7.35
CA LEU A 101 19.70 -0.49 6.17
C LEU A 101 19.69 0.32 4.86
N ILE A 102 19.53 1.65 4.89
CA ILE A 102 19.47 2.49 3.68
C ILE A 102 20.90 2.80 3.22
N GLY A 103 21.23 2.32 2.03
CA GLY A 103 22.47 2.66 1.33
C GLY A 103 22.44 4.06 0.73
N PRO A 104 23.59 4.55 0.22
CA PRO A 104 23.72 5.90 -0.35
C PRO A 104 22.86 6.11 -1.61
N ASP A 105 22.47 5.03 -2.27
CA ASP A 105 21.60 5.01 -3.44
C ASP A 105 20.11 4.89 -3.06
N GLY A 106 19.77 4.90 -1.77
CA GLY A 106 18.41 4.76 -1.25
C GLY A 106 17.85 3.33 -1.29
N TRP A 107 18.67 2.34 -1.64
CA TRP A 107 18.32 0.92 -1.61
C TRP A 107 18.80 0.26 -0.32
N CYS A 108 18.20 -0.86 0.03
CA CYS A 108 18.67 -1.65 1.16
C CYS A 108 20.09 -2.18 0.90
N VAL A 109 21.01 -2.02 1.85
CA VAL A 109 22.41 -2.50 1.76
C VAL A 109 22.53 -4.01 1.54
N HIS A 110 21.49 -4.77 1.88
CA HIS A 110 21.42 -6.22 1.68
C HIS A 110 20.72 -6.63 0.37
N TYR A 111 20.30 -5.68 -0.46
CA TYR A 111 19.67 -5.95 -1.73
C TYR A 111 20.72 -6.19 -2.83
N HIS A 112 20.63 -7.35 -3.49
CA HIS A 112 21.49 -7.69 -4.59
C HIS A 112 20.78 -7.40 -5.91
N HIS A 113 21.18 -6.32 -6.59
CA HIS A 113 20.54 -5.84 -7.82
C HIS A 113 20.51 -6.86 -8.96
N PRO A 114 21.62 -7.58 -9.28
CA PRO A 114 21.62 -8.52 -10.42
C PRO A 114 20.63 -9.67 -10.27
N THR A 115 20.52 -10.24 -9.07
CA THR A 115 19.63 -11.39 -8.80
C THR A 115 18.26 -10.96 -8.27
N ARG A 116 18.12 -9.68 -7.90
CA ARG A 116 16.92 -9.11 -7.26
C ARG A 116 16.52 -9.86 -5.99
N THR A 117 17.51 -10.32 -5.23
CA THR A 117 17.34 -11.05 -3.96
C THR A 117 17.89 -10.24 -2.79
N CYS A 118 17.50 -10.61 -1.57
CA CYS A 118 18.06 -10.04 -0.35
C CYS A 118 18.97 -11.08 0.31
N SER A 119 20.18 -10.70 0.71
CA SER A 119 21.14 -11.62 1.33
C SER A 119 20.64 -12.16 2.67
N ILE A 120 19.91 -11.35 3.44
CA ILE A 120 19.33 -11.71 4.74
C ILE A 120 17.86 -12.12 4.64
N TYR A 121 17.42 -12.73 3.52
CA TYR A 121 16.01 -13.13 3.34
C TYR A 121 15.40 -13.86 4.55
N PRO A 122 16.04 -14.90 5.14
CA PRO A 122 15.49 -15.60 6.31
C PRO A 122 15.48 -14.73 7.57
N ASP A 123 16.45 -13.84 7.73
CA ASP A 123 16.66 -13.00 8.93
C ASP A 123 16.12 -11.58 8.78
N ARG A 124 15.24 -11.33 7.80
CA ARG A 124 14.68 -10.01 7.57
C ARG A 124 13.99 -9.48 8.83
N PRO A 125 14.21 -8.19 9.17
CA PRO A 125 13.43 -7.51 10.20
C PRO A 125 11.93 -7.62 9.92
N PHE A 126 11.12 -7.60 10.98
CA PHE A 126 9.67 -7.78 10.85
C PHE A 126 9.03 -6.75 9.91
N PHE A 127 9.49 -5.49 9.91
CA PHE A 127 8.96 -4.44 9.03
C PHE A 127 9.26 -4.65 7.53
N CYS A 128 10.22 -5.52 7.20
CA CYS A 128 10.49 -5.93 5.81
C CYS A 128 9.55 -7.06 5.34
N ARG A 129 8.75 -7.64 6.24
CA ARG A 129 7.80 -8.71 5.95
C ARG A 129 6.41 -8.12 5.76
N VAL A 130 5.74 -8.56 4.70
CA VAL A 130 4.36 -8.16 4.42
C VAL A 130 3.45 -9.26 4.97
N GLU A 131 3.16 -9.13 6.25
CA GLU A 131 2.32 -10.06 7.02
C GLU A 131 1.19 -9.28 7.70
N PRO A 132 0.03 -9.92 7.97
CA PRO A 132 -1.10 -9.26 8.62
C PRO A 132 -0.71 -8.61 9.96
N ALA A 133 0.00 -9.34 10.81
CA ALA A 133 0.43 -8.86 12.13
C ALA A 133 1.35 -7.63 12.05
N VAL A 134 2.20 -7.55 11.03
CA VAL A 134 3.09 -6.40 10.81
C VAL A 134 2.28 -5.18 10.36
N PHE A 135 1.29 -5.38 9.49
CA PHE A 135 0.42 -4.31 9.01
C PHE A 135 -0.50 -3.77 10.11
N GLU A 136 -0.99 -4.65 10.97
CA GLU A 136 -1.74 -4.27 12.16
C GLU A 136 -0.86 -3.43 13.10
N LYS A 137 0.35 -3.90 13.41
CA LYS A 137 1.27 -3.19 14.31
C LYS A 137 1.71 -1.81 13.77
N LEU A 138 2.07 -1.73 12.50
CA LEU A 138 2.64 -0.50 11.92
C LEU A 138 1.59 0.50 11.44
N TYR A 139 0.43 0.02 10.96
CA TYR A 139 -0.56 0.86 10.29
C TYR A 139 -1.96 0.75 10.89
N GLY A 140 -2.19 -0.11 11.89
CA GLY A 140 -3.51 -0.35 12.46
C GLY A 140 -4.49 -0.97 11.45
N ILE A 141 -4.00 -1.81 10.54
CA ILE A 141 -4.81 -2.45 9.50
C ILE A 141 -5.16 -3.87 9.90
N ASP A 142 -6.45 -4.14 10.09
CA ASP A 142 -6.96 -5.48 10.36
C ASP A 142 -6.67 -6.47 9.23
N GLU A 143 -6.53 -7.75 9.58
CA GLU A 143 -6.36 -8.86 8.63
C GLU A 143 -7.44 -8.89 7.53
N ARG A 144 -8.69 -8.52 7.86
CA ARG A 144 -9.80 -8.44 6.90
C ARG A 144 -9.53 -7.46 5.75
N ARG A 145 -8.71 -6.43 6.00
CA ARG A 145 -8.32 -5.41 5.02
C ARG A 145 -6.91 -5.63 4.48
N PHE A 146 -6.10 -6.45 5.15
CA PHE A 146 -4.71 -6.73 4.81
C PHE A 146 -4.49 -6.96 3.31
N ASN A 147 -5.19 -7.93 2.71
CA ASN A 147 -4.98 -8.28 1.29
C ASN A 147 -5.14 -7.07 0.35
N ARG A 148 -6.18 -6.26 0.58
CA ARG A 148 -6.44 -5.07 -0.24
C ARG A 148 -5.37 -4.00 -0.04
N GLU A 149 -5.00 -3.73 1.21
CA GLU A 149 -4.06 -2.66 1.56
C GLU A 149 -2.63 -3.04 1.17
N ALA A 150 -2.20 -4.28 1.44
CA ALA A 150 -0.91 -4.83 1.03
C ALA A 150 -0.78 -4.85 -0.50
N CYS A 151 -1.83 -5.24 -1.24
CA CYS A 151 -1.82 -5.17 -2.70
C CYS A 151 -1.70 -3.73 -3.20
N SER A 152 -2.40 -2.77 -2.56
CA SER A 152 -2.30 -1.36 -2.92
C SER A 152 -0.88 -0.83 -2.68
N SER A 153 -0.33 -1.06 -1.48
CA SER A 153 1.00 -0.60 -1.08
C SER A 153 2.11 -1.18 -1.97
N CYS A 154 2.05 -2.47 -2.29
CA CYS A 154 2.99 -3.08 -3.22
C CYS A 154 2.87 -2.51 -4.64
N ARG A 155 1.66 -2.28 -5.16
CA ARG A 155 1.49 -1.65 -6.49
C ARG A 155 2.09 -0.25 -6.53
N ASP A 156 1.81 0.58 -5.53
CA ASP A 156 2.30 1.95 -5.47
C ASP A 156 3.82 1.97 -5.36
N THR A 157 4.38 1.08 -4.55
CA THR A 157 5.83 0.87 -4.46
C THR A 157 6.45 0.45 -5.79
N ILE A 158 5.88 -0.54 -6.47
CA ILE A 158 6.40 -1.01 -7.76
C ILE A 158 6.33 0.10 -8.81
N LYS A 159 5.25 0.87 -8.84
CA LYS A 159 5.10 2.02 -9.74
C LYS A 159 6.14 3.10 -9.46
N ALA A 160 6.43 3.41 -8.20
CA ALA A 160 7.42 4.40 -7.85
C ALA A 160 8.84 3.98 -8.24
N VAL A 161 9.16 2.68 -8.16
CA VAL A 161 10.50 2.15 -8.47
C VAL A 161 10.71 1.89 -9.96
N TYR A 162 9.75 1.23 -10.61
CA TYR A 162 9.89 0.73 -12.00
C TYR A 162 8.95 1.41 -12.99
N GLY A 163 7.97 2.21 -12.52
CA GLY A 163 6.96 2.83 -13.36
C GLY A 163 5.70 2.00 -13.57
N SER A 164 4.65 2.65 -14.06
CA SER A 164 3.31 2.07 -14.27
C SER A 164 3.22 1.05 -15.42
N GLY A 165 4.20 1.04 -16.33
CA GLY A 165 4.25 0.11 -17.47
C GLY A 165 5.16 -1.11 -17.26
N SER A 166 5.75 -1.24 -16.08
CA SER A 166 6.76 -2.24 -15.75
C SER A 166 6.24 -3.68 -15.79
N ASP A 167 7.12 -4.61 -16.13
CA ASP A 167 6.79 -6.04 -16.15
C ASP A 167 6.63 -6.60 -14.73
N GLU A 168 7.32 -6.01 -13.75
CA GLU A 168 7.15 -6.28 -12.33
C GLU A 168 5.71 -6.01 -11.87
N LEU A 169 5.12 -4.89 -12.30
CA LEU A 169 3.74 -4.55 -11.97
C LEU A 169 2.74 -5.50 -12.64
N LYS A 170 2.94 -5.81 -13.93
CA LYS A 170 2.10 -6.77 -14.65
C LYS A 170 2.13 -8.15 -14.00
N ASN A 171 3.32 -8.61 -13.61
CA ASN A 171 3.49 -9.89 -12.92
C ASN A 171 2.80 -9.89 -11.55
N PHE A 172 2.97 -8.84 -10.75
CA PHE A 172 2.29 -8.70 -9.47
C PHE A 172 0.75 -8.69 -9.60
N ASP A 173 0.22 -7.95 -10.58
CA ASP A 173 -1.20 -7.89 -10.86
C ASP A 173 -1.78 -9.24 -11.29
N ARG A 174 -1.02 -10.03 -12.06
CA ARG A 174 -1.39 -11.39 -12.43
C ARG A 174 -1.46 -12.31 -11.21
N LEU A 175 -0.43 -12.29 -10.35
CA LEU A 175 -0.35 -13.13 -9.15
C LEU A 175 -1.47 -12.83 -8.15
N THR A 176 -1.81 -11.55 -7.97
CA THR A 176 -2.82 -11.12 -6.99
C THR A 176 -4.27 -11.30 -7.45
N ARG A 177 -4.50 -11.42 -8.76
CA ARG A 177 -5.83 -11.68 -9.34
C ARG A 177 -6.15 -13.16 -9.52
N ASN A 178 -5.13 -13.99 -9.70
CA ASN A 178 -5.29 -15.43 -9.83
C ASN A 178 -4.32 -16.12 -8.85
N PRO A 179 -4.60 -16.02 -7.54
CA PRO A 179 -3.79 -16.70 -6.53
C PRO A 179 -3.82 -18.20 -6.81
N LYS A 180 -2.64 -18.80 -6.98
CA LYS A 180 -2.48 -20.26 -7.04
C LYS A 180 -2.62 -20.87 -5.66
#